data_AF-A0A662E6C3-F1
#
_entry.id   AF-A0A662E6C3-F1
#
_cell.length_a   1.000
_cell.length_b   1.000
_cell.length_c   1.000
_cell.angle_alpha   90.00
_cell.angle_beta   90.00
_cell.angle_gamma   90.00
#
_symmetry.space_group_name_H-M   'P 1'
#
loop_
_entity.id
_entity.type
_entity.pdbx_description
1 polymer ?
#
loop_
_entity_poly.entity_id
_entity_poly.type
_entity_poly.pdbx_seq_one_letter_code
_entity_poly.pdbx_strand_id
1 'polypeptide(L)'
;LTAGLADDTAEATFKLGTQHEEQHQELLMIDIKHLLSLNPAVGPAYADRVVPPAVDPGPASWVGFDGGLVEVGTNAPADGFAFDNEGPRHEVRLYGFALADRLVTAGEWLEFIEDGGYQRPELWKSDGWYRALSEGWEAPLYWRPSPDSDGTWWIHTLTGLRTVDPHEPVVHVSHYEADAFATWAGARLPTEFEWEHAASDRPISGVFLDERADDFSFHPTSAGPPTGDLRQFFGDCWEWTSSAYQPYPGFKIADGAIGEYNGKFMSGQQVLRGGGALTPPGHTRSTYRNFFHPHTRWHLAGVRLAADQPA
;
A
#
# COMPACT_ATOMS: atom_id res chain seq x y z
N LEU A 1 -8.80 22.76 39.43
CA LEU A 1 -7.92 21.87 38.63
C LEU A 1 -7.79 22.44 37.23
N THR A 2 -7.51 23.73 37.16
CA THR A 2 -7.69 24.57 35.97
C THR A 2 -6.65 25.68 36.09
N ALA A 3 -5.44 25.36 35.68
CA ALA A 3 -4.34 26.25 35.30
C ALA A 3 -3.01 25.50 35.49
N GLY A 4 -2.31 25.24 34.38
CA GLY A 4 -0.90 24.88 34.38
C GLY A 4 -0.60 23.49 33.80
N LEU A 5 0.17 23.49 32.71
CA LEU A 5 0.93 22.37 32.11
C LEU A 5 0.25 21.60 30.96
N ALA A 6 -0.10 22.28 29.88
CA ALA A 6 0.16 21.72 28.55
C ALA A 6 1.21 22.65 27.91
N ASP A 7 2.47 22.26 28.01
CA ASP A 7 3.53 22.79 27.15
C ASP A 7 3.15 22.37 25.72
N ASP A 8 3.14 23.29 24.76
CA ASP A 8 2.82 22.99 23.34
C ASP A 8 3.67 21.79 22.84
N THR A 9 4.87 21.64 23.38
CA THR A 9 5.77 20.50 23.16
C THR A 9 5.19 19.17 23.65
N ALA A 10 4.54 19.16 24.81
CA ALA A 10 3.93 17.96 25.37
C ALA A 10 2.68 17.53 24.59
N GLU A 11 1.86 18.49 24.14
CA GLU A 11 0.70 18.18 23.28
C GLU A 11 1.14 17.61 21.92
N ALA A 12 2.14 18.21 21.28
CA ALA A 12 2.70 17.70 20.03
C ALA A 12 3.30 16.30 20.20
N THR A 13 3.99 16.05 21.30
CA THR A 13 4.55 14.72 21.63
C THR A 13 3.45 13.70 21.87
N PHE A 14 2.36 14.08 22.54
CA PHE A 14 1.21 13.20 22.76
C PHE A 14 0.53 12.84 21.45
N LYS A 15 0.29 13.81 20.55
CA LYS A 15 -0.25 13.58 19.20
C LYS A 15 0.63 12.65 18.38
N LEU A 16 1.95 12.86 18.40
CA LEU A 16 2.91 11.94 17.78
C LEU A 16 2.82 10.53 18.37
N GLY A 17 2.74 10.43 19.70
CA GLY A 17 2.57 9.15 20.40
C GLY A 17 1.31 8.39 19.97
N THR A 18 0.18 9.07 19.80
CA THR A 18 -1.07 8.45 19.33
C THR A 18 -0.94 7.92 17.91
N GLN A 19 -0.29 8.67 17.02
CA GLN A 19 -0.08 8.28 15.62
C GLN A 19 0.97 7.16 15.49
N HIS A 20 1.97 7.14 16.37
CA HIS A 20 2.91 6.03 16.51
C HIS A 20 2.21 4.75 16.99
N GLU A 21 1.30 4.85 17.97
CA GLU A 21 0.50 3.70 18.41
C GLU A 21 -0.37 3.15 17.28
N GLU A 22 -0.99 4.02 16.47
CA GLU A 22 -1.77 3.63 15.28
C GLU A 22 -0.91 2.90 14.23
N GLN A 23 0.33 3.33 13.99
CA GLN A 23 1.29 2.57 13.15
C GLN A 23 1.54 1.17 13.73
N HIS A 24 1.73 1.07 15.05
CA HIS A 24 1.96 -0.22 15.71
C HIS A 24 0.73 -1.12 15.75
N GLN A 25 -0.49 -0.57 15.74
CA GLN A 25 -1.72 -1.36 15.59
C GLN A 25 -1.74 -2.07 14.23
N GLU A 26 -1.38 -1.36 13.15
CA GLU A 26 -1.24 -1.99 11.83
C GLU A 26 -0.14 -3.07 11.85
N LEU A 27 1.05 -2.74 12.35
CA LEU A 27 2.16 -3.70 12.43
C LEU A 27 1.78 -4.95 13.25
N LEU A 28 1.05 -4.79 14.35
CA LEU A 28 0.57 -5.89 15.19
C LEU A 28 -0.29 -6.86 14.37
N MET A 29 -1.22 -6.34 13.56
CA MET A 29 -2.09 -7.18 12.73
C MET A 29 -1.29 -7.92 11.65
N ILE A 30 -0.32 -7.25 11.04
CA ILE A 30 0.54 -7.86 10.02
C ILE A 30 1.46 -8.93 10.66
N ASP A 31 2.01 -8.68 11.85
CA ASP A 31 2.86 -9.61 12.60
C ASP A 31 2.07 -10.85 13.04
N ILE A 32 0.85 -10.66 13.56
CA ILE A 32 -0.06 -11.76 13.90
C ILE A 32 -0.32 -12.62 12.67
N LYS A 33 -0.68 -12.02 11.54
CA LYS A 33 -0.90 -12.75 10.28
C LYS A 33 0.35 -13.54 9.88
N HIS A 34 1.52 -12.92 9.94
CA HIS A 34 2.77 -13.57 9.59
C HIS A 34 3.04 -14.79 10.49
N LEU A 35 2.96 -14.62 11.81
CA LEU A 35 3.16 -15.70 12.78
C LEU A 35 2.18 -16.86 12.58
N LEU A 36 0.90 -16.58 12.33
CA LEU A 36 -0.12 -17.60 12.08
C LEU A 36 0.11 -18.33 10.76
N SER A 37 0.59 -17.63 9.73
CA SER A 37 0.88 -18.22 8.41
C SER A 37 2.01 -19.26 8.44
N LEU A 38 2.94 -19.12 9.38
CA LEU A 38 4.06 -20.05 9.57
C LEU A 38 3.63 -21.37 10.23
N ASN A 39 2.39 -21.48 10.71
CA ASN A 39 1.89 -22.71 11.30
C ASN A 39 1.59 -23.76 10.21
N PRO A 40 2.36 -24.87 10.14
CA PRO A 40 2.30 -25.80 9.03
C PRO A 40 1.05 -26.70 9.03
N ALA A 41 0.33 -26.79 10.15
CA ALA A 41 -0.64 -27.86 10.37
C ALA A 41 -2.09 -27.48 10.05
N VAL A 42 -2.48 -26.20 10.16
CA VAL A 42 -3.92 -25.85 10.21
C VAL A 42 -4.31 -24.54 9.55
N GLY A 43 -3.35 -23.66 9.21
CA GLY A 43 -3.68 -22.31 8.71
C GLY A 43 -4.63 -21.55 9.65
N PRO A 44 -4.28 -21.40 10.94
CA PRO A 44 -5.18 -20.88 11.97
C PRO A 44 -5.69 -19.48 11.62
N ALA A 45 -6.98 -19.24 11.85
CA ALA A 45 -7.57 -17.91 11.74
C ALA A 45 -7.32 -17.11 13.04
N TYR A 46 -7.08 -15.81 12.89
CA TYR A 46 -7.12 -14.86 14.00
C TYR A 46 -8.58 -14.57 14.41
N ALA A 47 -9.45 -14.37 13.43
CA ALA A 47 -10.86 -14.08 13.64
C ALA A 47 -11.76 -15.03 12.82
N ASP A 48 -12.86 -15.48 13.42
CA ASP A 48 -13.89 -16.26 12.73
C ASP A 48 -14.90 -15.29 12.09
N ARG A 49 -14.71 -15.01 10.80
CA ARG A 49 -15.59 -14.13 10.00
C ARG A 49 -15.90 -14.76 8.65
N VAL A 50 -17.13 -14.57 8.19
CA VAL A 50 -17.55 -15.01 6.85
C VAL A 50 -17.13 -13.94 5.85
N VAL A 51 -16.25 -14.31 4.90
CA VAL A 51 -15.86 -13.44 3.80
C VAL A 51 -16.72 -13.78 2.58
N PRO A 52 -17.58 -12.86 2.11
CA PRO A 52 -18.36 -13.10 0.90
C PRO A 52 -17.42 -13.14 -0.33
N PRO A 53 -17.78 -13.90 -1.39
CA PRO A 53 -17.05 -13.85 -2.65
C PRO A 53 -16.99 -12.43 -3.20
N ALA A 54 -15.85 -12.04 -3.74
CA ALA A 54 -15.67 -10.73 -4.30
C ALA A 54 -16.43 -10.59 -5.63
N VAL A 55 -17.06 -9.44 -5.82
CA VAL A 55 -17.77 -9.10 -7.06
C VAL A 55 -16.74 -8.83 -8.16
N ASP A 56 -16.96 -9.32 -9.36
CA ASP A 56 -16.11 -9.00 -10.52
C ASP A 56 -16.07 -7.47 -10.74
N PRO A 57 -14.90 -6.81 -10.60
CA PRO A 57 -14.77 -5.38 -10.77
C PRO A 57 -14.77 -4.91 -12.23
N GLY A 58 -14.81 -5.87 -13.18
CA GLY A 58 -14.62 -5.63 -14.60
C GLY A 58 -13.16 -5.33 -14.97
N PRO A 59 -12.88 -5.12 -16.26
CA PRO A 59 -11.56 -4.73 -16.73
C PRO A 59 -11.15 -3.37 -16.14
N ALA A 60 -9.86 -3.20 -15.90
CA ALA A 60 -9.31 -1.90 -15.50
C ALA A 60 -9.54 -0.86 -16.60
N SER A 61 -9.89 0.35 -16.19
CA SER A 61 -9.94 1.52 -17.06
C SER A 61 -8.91 2.56 -16.62
N TRP A 62 -8.68 3.61 -17.42
CA TRP A 62 -7.64 4.60 -17.16
C TRP A 62 -8.26 5.97 -16.89
N VAL A 63 -7.88 6.60 -15.77
CA VAL A 63 -8.27 7.95 -15.42
C VAL A 63 -7.11 8.89 -15.71
N GLY A 64 -7.32 9.83 -16.62
CA GLY A 64 -6.30 10.78 -17.05
C GLY A 64 -6.18 12.00 -16.14
N PHE A 65 -4.94 12.47 -15.95
CA PHE A 65 -4.60 13.66 -15.18
C PHE A 65 -3.72 14.58 -16.03
N ASP A 66 -4.07 15.85 -16.05
CA ASP A 66 -3.27 16.86 -16.71
C ASP A 66 -1.94 17.06 -15.95
N GLY A 67 -0.85 17.14 -16.70
CA GLY A 67 0.45 17.53 -16.15
C GLY A 67 0.45 19.02 -15.77
N GLY A 68 1.45 19.43 -14.99
CA GLY A 68 1.46 20.77 -14.43
C GLY A 68 2.58 20.99 -13.46
N LEU A 69 2.72 22.25 -13.01
CA LEU A 69 3.40 22.52 -11.75
C LEU A 69 2.37 22.28 -10.64
N VAL A 70 2.63 21.32 -9.76
CA VAL A 70 1.71 20.90 -8.70
C VAL A 70 2.40 21.02 -7.35
N GLU A 71 1.61 21.28 -6.32
CA GLU A 71 2.08 21.45 -4.94
C GLU A 71 1.84 20.18 -4.13
N VAL A 72 2.91 19.54 -3.67
CA VAL A 72 2.89 18.29 -2.90
C VAL A 72 3.44 18.49 -1.49
N GLY A 73 3.03 17.63 -0.56
CA GLY A 73 3.34 17.70 0.85
C GLY A 73 2.47 18.71 1.61
N THR A 74 2.84 18.93 2.87
CA THR A 74 2.10 19.82 3.78
C THR A 74 3.01 20.79 4.52
N ASN A 75 2.46 21.96 4.85
CA ASN A 75 3.09 22.98 5.70
C ASN A 75 2.45 23.03 7.11
N ALA A 76 1.60 22.06 7.48
CA ALA A 76 0.84 22.05 8.74
C ALA A 76 1.73 22.30 9.99
N PRO A 77 1.21 22.93 11.09
CA PRO A 77 -0.18 22.75 11.59
C PRO A 77 -0.95 23.98 12.13
N ALA A 78 -2.29 23.91 12.14
CA ALA A 78 -3.17 24.66 13.07
C ALA A 78 -4.37 23.82 13.61
N ASP A 79 -4.82 22.80 12.89
CA ASP A 79 -5.95 21.93 13.28
C ASP A 79 -5.77 20.43 12.91
N GLY A 80 -4.58 20.01 12.45
CA GLY A 80 -4.28 18.61 12.09
C GLY A 80 -2.83 18.17 12.33
N PHE A 81 -2.60 16.85 12.35
CA PHE A 81 -1.29 16.20 12.50
C PHE A 81 -0.71 15.77 11.15
N ALA A 82 0.61 15.86 11.00
CA ALA A 82 1.38 15.24 9.91
C ALA A 82 2.75 14.82 10.44
N PHE A 83 3.33 13.74 9.89
CA PHE A 83 4.71 13.40 10.16
C PHE A 83 5.66 14.42 9.49
N ASP A 84 6.86 14.58 10.05
CA ASP A 84 7.89 15.49 9.53
C ASP A 84 8.27 15.18 8.07
N ASN A 85 8.21 13.91 7.67
CA ASN A 85 8.51 13.47 6.31
C ASN A 85 7.46 13.87 5.26
N GLU A 86 6.29 14.35 5.67
CA GLU A 86 5.20 14.79 4.78
C GLU A 86 5.40 16.24 4.30
N GLY A 87 6.43 16.93 4.80
CA GLY A 87 6.68 18.34 4.50
C GLY A 87 8.18 18.71 4.39
N PRO A 88 8.45 20.00 4.11
CA PRO A 88 7.47 21.05 3.83
C PRO A 88 6.81 20.87 2.45
N ARG A 89 5.69 21.58 2.25
CA ARG A 89 5.01 21.64 0.95
C ARG A 89 5.91 22.31 -0.09
N HIS A 90 5.98 21.74 -1.28
CA HIS A 90 6.84 22.22 -2.35
C HIS A 90 6.29 21.88 -3.75
N GLU A 91 6.81 22.57 -4.76
CA GLU A 91 6.42 22.39 -6.16
C GLU A 91 7.14 21.20 -6.81
N VAL A 92 6.39 20.41 -7.58
CA VAL A 92 6.89 19.34 -8.46
C VAL A 92 6.30 19.52 -9.85
N ARG A 93 7.09 19.23 -10.89
CA ARG A 93 6.62 19.21 -12.28
C ARG A 93 6.14 17.81 -12.65
N LEU A 94 4.86 17.68 -12.98
CA LEU A 94 4.27 16.46 -13.55
C LEU A 94 4.04 16.61 -15.06
N TYR A 95 4.22 15.51 -15.79
CA TYR A 95 3.74 15.36 -17.17
C TYR A 95 2.34 14.74 -17.16
N GLY A 96 1.61 14.82 -18.27
CA GLY A 96 0.30 14.17 -18.38
C GLY A 96 0.44 12.66 -18.15
N PHE A 97 -0.40 12.12 -17.27
CA PHE A 97 -0.35 10.71 -16.88
C PHE A 97 -1.76 10.15 -16.73
N ALA A 98 -1.87 8.83 -16.61
CA ALA A 98 -3.10 8.16 -16.27
C ALA A 98 -2.84 7.13 -15.17
N LEU A 99 -3.83 6.93 -14.31
CA LEU A 99 -3.83 5.87 -13.31
C LEU A 99 -4.89 4.84 -13.68
N ALA A 100 -4.59 3.56 -13.41
CA ALA A 100 -5.62 2.53 -13.42
C ALA A 100 -6.71 2.89 -12.41
N ASP A 101 -7.96 2.74 -12.82
CA ASP A 101 -9.13 3.11 -12.04
C ASP A 101 -9.35 2.21 -10.82
N ARG A 102 -8.67 1.07 -10.72
CA ARG A 102 -8.68 0.17 -9.55
C ARG A 102 -7.31 -0.43 -9.31
N LEU A 103 -7.19 -1.12 -8.18
CA LEU A 103 -6.02 -1.93 -7.87
C LEU A 103 -5.94 -3.14 -8.82
N VAL A 104 -4.71 -3.63 -9.03
CA VAL A 104 -4.45 -4.89 -9.74
C VAL A 104 -5.09 -6.04 -8.95
N THR A 105 -5.84 -6.90 -9.63
CA THR A 105 -6.49 -8.04 -8.98
C THR A 105 -5.57 -9.25 -8.88
N ALA A 106 -5.90 -10.16 -7.97
CA ALA A 106 -5.28 -11.48 -7.91
C ALA A 106 -5.46 -12.28 -9.21
N GLY A 107 -6.57 -12.09 -9.94
CA GLY A 107 -6.81 -12.70 -11.24
C GLY A 107 -5.81 -12.24 -12.30
N GLU A 108 -5.58 -10.93 -12.38
CA GLU A 108 -4.55 -10.36 -13.27
C GLU A 108 -3.14 -10.84 -12.87
N TRP A 109 -2.90 -11.01 -11.57
CA TRP A 109 -1.64 -11.56 -11.07
C TRP A 109 -1.45 -13.05 -11.41
N LEU A 110 -2.53 -13.83 -11.45
CA LEU A 110 -2.50 -15.22 -11.91
C LEU A 110 -2.10 -15.28 -13.39
N GLU A 111 -2.63 -14.40 -14.24
CA GLU A 111 -2.21 -14.29 -15.65
C GLU A 111 -0.71 -13.98 -15.78
N PHE A 112 -0.18 -13.09 -14.94
CA PHE A 112 1.26 -12.81 -14.87
C PHE A 112 2.09 -14.05 -14.47
N ILE A 113 1.62 -14.83 -13.49
CA ILE A 113 2.27 -16.09 -13.10
C ILE A 113 2.22 -17.10 -14.26
N GLU A 114 1.07 -17.27 -14.90
CA GLU A 114 0.86 -18.22 -16.00
C GLU A 114 1.70 -17.88 -17.25
N ASP A 115 1.91 -16.60 -17.54
CA ASP A 115 2.77 -16.11 -18.63
C ASP A 115 4.28 -16.09 -18.25
N GLY A 116 4.64 -16.81 -17.19
CA GLY A 116 6.03 -17.00 -16.75
C GLY A 116 6.67 -15.76 -16.13
N GLY A 117 5.86 -14.87 -15.51
CA GLY A 117 6.31 -13.60 -14.96
C GLY A 117 7.48 -13.71 -13.99
N TYR A 118 7.50 -14.76 -13.16
CA TYR A 118 8.60 -15.05 -12.22
C TYR A 118 9.81 -15.77 -12.86
N GLN A 119 9.73 -16.16 -14.13
CA GLN A 119 10.79 -16.86 -14.87
C GLN A 119 11.42 -16.02 -15.98
N ARG A 120 10.93 -14.79 -16.19
CA ARG A 120 11.29 -13.92 -17.30
C ARG A 120 12.15 -12.72 -16.84
N PRO A 121 13.48 -12.80 -16.91
CA PRO A 121 14.38 -11.77 -16.36
C PRO A 121 14.19 -10.38 -16.97
N GLU A 122 13.69 -10.28 -18.19
CA GLU A 122 13.47 -9.02 -18.90
C GLU A 122 12.37 -8.15 -18.26
N LEU A 123 11.51 -8.74 -17.43
CA LEU A 123 10.46 -8.03 -16.70
C LEU A 123 11.00 -7.36 -15.42
N TRP A 124 12.15 -7.79 -14.92
CA TRP A 124 12.62 -7.43 -13.58
C TRP A 124 13.80 -6.46 -13.64
N LYS A 125 13.87 -5.55 -12.66
CA LYS A 125 15.15 -4.90 -12.35
C LYS A 125 16.12 -5.91 -11.75
N SER A 126 17.42 -5.70 -11.97
CA SER A 126 18.49 -6.63 -11.58
C SER A 126 18.40 -7.12 -10.13
N ASP A 127 18.29 -6.21 -9.16
CA ASP A 127 18.23 -6.59 -7.73
C ASP A 127 16.98 -7.40 -7.40
N GLY A 128 15.85 -7.08 -8.04
CA GLY A 128 14.60 -7.82 -7.90
C GLY A 128 14.70 -9.23 -8.47
N TRP A 129 15.27 -9.37 -9.66
CA TRP A 129 15.51 -10.67 -10.30
C TRP A 129 16.38 -11.58 -9.43
N TYR A 130 17.53 -11.08 -8.96
CA TYR A 130 18.42 -11.87 -8.11
C TYR A 130 17.77 -12.24 -6.78
N ARG A 131 17.00 -11.32 -6.18
CA ARG A 131 16.26 -11.58 -4.95
C ARG A 131 15.23 -12.69 -5.15
N ALA A 132 14.36 -12.56 -6.16
CA ALA A 132 13.31 -13.54 -6.47
C ALA A 132 13.90 -14.93 -6.73
N LEU A 133 14.99 -15.01 -7.51
CA LEU A 133 15.70 -16.28 -7.73
C LEU A 133 16.30 -16.87 -6.44
N SER A 134 16.96 -16.03 -5.63
CA SER A 134 17.66 -16.50 -4.43
C SER A 134 16.71 -17.04 -3.35
N GLU A 135 15.49 -16.51 -3.30
CA GLU A 135 14.47 -16.87 -2.31
C GLU A 135 13.35 -17.76 -2.89
N GLY A 136 13.42 -18.10 -4.18
CA GLY A 136 12.45 -18.98 -4.85
C GLY A 136 11.04 -18.40 -4.89
N TRP A 137 10.90 -17.12 -5.23
CA TRP A 137 9.58 -16.49 -5.34
C TRP A 137 8.85 -16.97 -6.62
N GLU A 138 7.63 -17.47 -6.46
CA GLU A 138 6.79 -17.98 -7.56
C GLU A 138 5.37 -17.39 -7.56
N ALA A 139 4.98 -16.75 -6.46
CA ALA A 139 3.67 -16.13 -6.24
C ALA A 139 3.78 -15.13 -5.07
N PRO A 140 2.80 -14.23 -4.85
CA PRO A 140 2.74 -13.32 -3.69
C PRO A 140 2.92 -14.04 -2.34
N LEU A 141 3.39 -13.32 -1.32
CA LEU A 141 3.62 -13.93 -0.02
C LEU A 141 2.29 -14.43 0.56
N TYR A 142 2.34 -15.58 1.24
CA TYR A 142 1.19 -16.33 1.78
C TYR A 142 0.34 -17.09 0.76
N TRP A 143 0.66 -17.01 -0.53
CA TRP A 143 0.07 -17.89 -1.53
C TRP A 143 0.76 -19.25 -1.49
N ARG A 144 -0.02 -20.32 -1.63
CA ARG A 144 0.49 -21.68 -1.75
C ARG A 144 -0.32 -22.48 -2.77
N PRO A 145 0.30 -23.40 -3.53
CA PRO A 145 -0.44 -24.27 -4.42
C PRO A 145 -1.52 -25.04 -3.64
N SER A 146 -2.72 -25.12 -4.21
CA SER A 146 -3.78 -25.95 -3.66
C SER A 146 -3.43 -27.43 -3.83
N PRO A 147 -3.60 -28.28 -2.80
CA PRO A 147 -3.45 -29.72 -2.94
C PRO A 147 -4.60 -30.37 -3.70
N ASP A 148 -5.74 -29.68 -3.84
CA ASP A 148 -6.98 -30.24 -4.37
C ASP A 148 -7.14 -30.03 -5.89
N SER A 149 -6.43 -29.06 -6.47
CA SER A 149 -6.48 -28.76 -7.91
C SER A 149 -5.19 -28.11 -8.38
N ASP A 150 -4.65 -28.64 -9.49
CA ASP A 150 -3.57 -27.99 -10.23
C ASP A 150 -3.99 -26.59 -10.69
N GLY A 151 -3.04 -25.64 -10.66
CA GLY A 151 -3.26 -24.26 -11.08
C GLY A 151 -4.09 -23.39 -10.12
N THR A 152 -4.62 -23.94 -9.03
CA THR A 152 -5.36 -23.17 -8.02
C THR A 152 -4.45 -22.79 -6.85
N TRP A 153 -4.63 -21.59 -6.33
CA TRP A 153 -3.85 -21.06 -5.21
C TRP A 153 -4.72 -20.86 -3.96
N TRP A 154 -4.14 -21.15 -2.80
CA TRP A 154 -4.67 -20.77 -1.51
C TRP A 154 -3.90 -19.59 -0.94
N ILE A 155 -4.57 -18.72 -0.20
CA ILE A 155 -3.98 -17.61 0.55
C ILE A 155 -4.26 -17.77 2.05
N HIS A 156 -3.24 -17.55 2.88
CA HIS A 156 -3.45 -17.38 4.32
C HIS A 156 -3.87 -15.95 4.63
N THR A 157 -5.01 -15.78 5.31
CA THR A 157 -5.57 -14.48 5.72
C THR A 157 -5.79 -14.46 7.24
N LEU A 158 -6.14 -13.31 7.81
CA LEU A 158 -6.49 -13.21 9.24
C LEU A 158 -7.82 -13.91 9.56
N THR A 159 -8.65 -14.19 8.55
CA THR A 159 -9.85 -15.04 8.68
C THR A 159 -9.58 -16.50 8.31
N GLY A 160 -8.31 -16.89 8.26
CA GLY A 160 -7.87 -18.26 7.98
C GLY A 160 -7.47 -18.47 6.52
N LEU A 161 -7.22 -19.73 6.19
CA LEU A 161 -6.85 -20.14 4.85
C LEU A 161 -8.08 -20.27 3.94
N ARG A 162 -8.01 -19.68 2.75
CA ARG A 162 -9.02 -19.84 1.71
C ARG A 162 -8.41 -19.86 0.32
N THR A 163 -9.20 -20.21 -0.69
CA THR A 163 -8.83 -20.04 -2.09
C THR A 163 -8.63 -18.55 -2.40
N VAL A 164 -7.62 -18.25 -3.23
CA VAL A 164 -7.43 -16.92 -3.79
C VAL A 164 -8.67 -16.54 -4.61
N ASP A 165 -9.29 -15.41 -4.29
CA ASP A 165 -10.39 -14.86 -5.08
C ASP A 165 -9.81 -13.96 -6.18
N PRO A 166 -10.02 -14.26 -7.48
CA PRO A 166 -9.41 -13.52 -8.57
C PRO A 166 -9.89 -12.07 -8.69
N HIS A 167 -10.96 -11.69 -8.00
CA HIS A 167 -11.53 -10.34 -8.07
C HIS A 167 -11.04 -9.42 -6.93
N GLU A 168 -10.36 -9.96 -5.93
CA GLU A 168 -9.75 -9.16 -4.86
C GLU A 168 -8.44 -8.52 -5.33
N PRO A 169 -8.05 -7.36 -4.79
CA PRO A 169 -6.72 -6.80 -4.99
C PRO A 169 -5.62 -7.79 -4.62
N VAL A 170 -4.59 -7.89 -5.46
CA VAL A 170 -3.38 -8.61 -5.08
C VAL A 170 -2.71 -7.88 -3.90
N VAL A 171 -2.27 -8.65 -2.90
CA VAL A 171 -1.55 -8.11 -1.74
C VAL A 171 -0.37 -8.99 -1.34
N HIS A 172 0.50 -8.41 -0.51
CA HIS A 172 1.74 -9.02 -0.02
C HIS A 172 2.77 -9.28 -1.12
N VAL A 173 2.86 -8.30 -2.04
CA VAL A 173 3.87 -8.25 -3.09
C VAL A 173 4.94 -7.23 -2.72
N SER A 174 6.17 -7.53 -3.11
CA SER A 174 7.31 -6.63 -2.98
C SER A 174 7.22 -5.51 -4.01
N HIS A 175 7.99 -4.43 -3.81
CA HIS A 175 8.16 -3.42 -4.85
C HIS A 175 8.75 -4.02 -6.14
N TYR A 176 9.65 -5.01 -6.01
CA TYR A 176 10.22 -5.69 -7.17
C TYR A 176 9.18 -6.45 -7.99
N GLU A 177 8.29 -7.18 -7.31
CA GLU A 177 7.16 -7.84 -7.93
C GLU A 177 6.20 -6.84 -8.58
N ALA A 178 5.88 -5.74 -7.88
CA ALA A 178 4.99 -4.69 -8.38
C ALA A 178 5.53 -4.04 -9.67
N ASP A 179 6.82 -3.71 -9.72
CA ASP A 179 7.47 -3.14 -10.90
C ASP A 179 7.57 -4.14 -12.06
N ALA A 180 7.85 -5.42 -11.76
CA ALA A 180 7.87 -6.47 -12.78
C ALA A 180 6.49 -6.73 -13.40
N PHE A 181 5.46 -6.77 -12.56
CA PHE A 181 4.06 -6.85 -13.01
C PHE A 181 3.69 -5.65 -13.88
N ALA A 182 4.01 -4.43 -13.43
CA ALA A 182 3.71 -3.22 -14.20
C ALA A 182 4.42 -3.24 -15.58
N THR A 183 5.67 -3.69 -15.62
CA THR A 183 6.44 -3.86 -16.87
C THR A 183 5.77 -4.88 -17.80
N TRP A 184 5.34 -6.03 -17.26
CA TRP A 184 4.62 -7.06 -18.02
C TRP A 184 3.30 -6.54 -18.61
N ALA A 185 2.55 -5.77 -17.82
CA ALA A 185 1.29 -5.15 -18.23
C ALA A 185 1.46 -3.98 -19.23
N GLY A 186 2.70 -3.65 -19.63
CA GLY A 186 2.98 -2.51 -20.51
C GLY A 186 2.73 -1.15 -19.85
N ALA A 187 2.80 -1.10 -18.52
CA ALA A 187 2.56 0.06 -17.68
C ALA A 187 3.80 0.37 -16.80
N ARG A 188 3.61 1.19 -15.77
CA ARG A 188 4.61 1.47 -14.72
C ARG A 188 3.93 1.68 -13.38
N LEU A 189 4.72 1.81 -12.30
CA LEU A 189 4.21 2.31 -11.03
C LEU A 189 4.07 3.85 -11.07
N PRO A 190 3.06 4.44 -10.40
CA PRO A 190 2.99 5.89 -10.22
C PRO A 190 4.17 6.39 -9.39
N THR A 191 4.59 7.63 -9.58
CA THR A 191 5.41 8.32 -8.57
C THR A 191 4.55 8.68 -7.36
N GLU A 192 5.15 8.90 -6.19
CA GLU A 192 4.39 9.39 -5.02
C GLU A 192 3.71 10.74 -5.28
N PHE A 193 4.29 11.54 -6.19
CA PHE A 193 3.78 12.86 -6.58
C PHE A 193 2.58 12.77 -7.52
N GLU A 194 2.60 11.86 -8.49
CA GLU A 194 1.43 11.56 -9.33
C GLU A 194 0.28 11.02 -8.49
N TRP A 195 0.59 10.11 -7.57
CA TRP A 195 -0.39 9.55 -6.65
C TRP A 195 -1.01 10.64 -5.78
N GLU A 196 -0.19 11.49 -5.14
CA GLU A 196 -0.69 12.56 -4.28
C GLU A 196 -1.47 13.63 -5.07
N HIS A 197 -1.05 13.94 -6.29
CA HIS A 197 -1.79 14.84 -7.16
C HIS A 197 -3.17 14.27 -7.51
N ALA A 198 -3.26 12.98 -7.84
CA ALA A 198 -4.52 12.30 -8.08
C ALA A 198 -5.39 12.15 -6.82
N ALA A 199 -4.76 12.17 -5.64
CA ALA A 199 -5.43 12.14 -4.33
C ALA A 199 -6.12 13.46 -3.97
N SER A 200 -5.71 14.57 -4.58
CA SER A 200 -6.19 15.91 -4.23
C SER A 200 -7.72 16.00 -4.38
N ASP A 201 -8.38 16.63 -3.41
CA ASP A 201 -9.84 16.79 -3.33
C ASP A 201 -10.68 15.50 -3.28
N ARG A 202 -10.05 14.33 -3.13
CA ARG A 202 -10.77 13.07 -2.95
C ARG A 202 -11.09 12.80 -1.48
N PRO A 203 -12.30 12.31 -1.16
CA PRO A 203 -12.58 11.84 0.18
C PRO A 203 -11.71 10.63 0.51
N ILE A 204 -11.16 10.61 1.73
CA ILE A 204 -10.48 9.43 2.26
C ILE A 204 -11.56 8.42 2.64
N SER A 205 -11.81 7.48 1.74
CA SER A 205 -12.82 6.42 1.89
C SER A 205 -12.31 5.13 1.27
N GLY A 206 -12.60 4.01 1.92
CA GLY A 206 -12.19 2.67 1.50
C GLY A 206 -12.24 1.72 2.69
N VAL A 207 -11.61 0.55 2.53
CA VAL A 207 -11.54 -0.45 3.61
C VAL A 207 -10.36 -0.12 4.54
N PHE A 208 -10.66 0.17 5.80
CA PHE A 208 -9.70 0.41 6.88
C PHE A 208 -9.97 -0.55 8.05
N LEU A 209 -9.11 -0.55 9.07
CA LEU A 209 -9.24 -1.42 10.24
C LEU A 209 -10.48 -1.06 11.08
N ASP A 210 -11.64 -1.63 10.75
CA ASP A 210 -12.90 -1.43 11.47
C ASP A 210 -13.48 -2.77 11.94
N GLU A 211 -12.95 -3.28 13.05
CA GLU A 211 -13.46 -4.51 13.67
C GLU A 211 -14.92 -4.44 14.12
N ARG A 212 -15.51 -3.24 14.22
CA ARG A 212 -16.91 -3.08 14.62
C ARG A 212 -17.89 -3.26 13.47
N ALA A 213 -17.41 -3.18 12.23
CA ALA A 213 -18.20 -3.44 11.05
C ALA A 213 -18.40 -4.96 10.86
N ASP A 214 -19.65 -5.37 10.63
CA ASP A 214 -20.03 -6.79 10.48
C ASP A 214 -19.44 -7.41 9.20
N ASP A 215 -19.22 -6.60 8.16
CA ASP A 215 -18.71 -7.00 6.84
C ASP A 215 -17.19 -6.84 6.69
N PHE A 216 -16.49 -6.35 7.72
CA PHE A 216 -15.04 -6.20 7.69
C PHE A 216 -14.31 -7.55 7.87
N SER A 217 -13.30 -7.81 7.04
CA SER A 217 -12.62 -9.11 6.94
C SER A 217 -11.10 -9.08 7.24
N PHE A 218 -10.55 -7.93 7.66
CA PHE A 218 -9.09 -7.72 7.74
C PHE A 218 -8.35 -7.97 6.40
N HIS A 219 -9.07 -7.85 5.28
CA HIS A 219 -8.58 -8.08 3.93
C HIS A 219 -9.17 -7.04 2.97
N PRO A 220 -8.46 -6.68 1.88
CA PRO A 220 -9.04 -5.85 0.82
C PRO A 220 -10.34 -6.45 0.27
N THR A 221 -11.19 -5.58 -0.26
CA THR A 221 -12.39 -5.99 -1.01
C THR A 221 -12.24 -5.68 -2.49
N SER A 222 -13.11 -6.22 -3.36
CA SER A 222 -13.10 -5.84 -4.78
C SER A 222 -13.55 -4.38 -4.98
N ALA A 223 -13.06 -3.74 -6.05
CA ALA A 223 -13.46 -2.39 -6.45
C ALA A 223 -14.97 -2.21 -6.69
N GLY A 224 -15.72 -3.31 -6.89
CA GLY A 224 -17.11 -3.26 -7.32
C GLY A 224 -17.24 -2.76 -8.77
N PRO A 225 -18.45 -2.40 -9.23
CA PRO A 225 -18.68 -2.02 -10.62
C PRO A 225 -17.94 -0.74 -11.03
N PRO A 226 -17.57 -0.56 -12.31
CA PRO A 226 -16.94 0.65 -12.81
C PRO A 226 -17.79 1.91 -12.55
N THR A 227 -17.13 2.97 -12.08
CA THR A 227 -17.77 4.27 -11.75
C THR A 227 -17.44 5.37 -12.75
N GLY A 228 -16.44 5.15 -13.62
CA GLY A 228 -15.86 6.18 -14.48
C GLY A 228 -14.84 7.08 -13.76
N ASP A 229 -14.44 6.72 -12.53
CA ASP A 229 -13.44 7.42 -11.73
C ASP A 229 -12.58 6.42 -10.93
N LEU A 230 -11.56 6.88 -10.22
CA LEU A 230 -10.70 6.07 -9.36
C LEU A 230 -11.51 5.43 -8.23
N ARG A 231 -11.37 4.11 -8.11
CA ARG A 231 -11.91 3.20 -7.09
C ARG A 231 -10.76 2.68 -6.23
N GLN A 232 -11.06 2.36 -4.97
CA GLN A 232 -10.09 1.82 -4.00
C GLN A 232 -8.85 2.71 -3.82
N PHE A 233 -9.02 4.04 -3.95
CA PHE A 233 -7.88 4.95 -3.97
C PHE A 233 -7.25 5.16 -2.59
N PHE A 234 -8.04 4.99 -1.53
CA PHE A 234 -7.56 4.93 -0.16
C PHE A 234 -8.06 3.63 0.48
N GLY A 235 -7.35 3.14 1.50
CA GLY A 235 -7.68 1.88 2.14
C GLY A 235 -7.40 0.68 1.23
N ASP A 236 -8.00 -0.47 1.55
CA ASP A 236 -7.75 -1.77 0.93
C ASP A 236 -6.30 -2.24 1.11
N CYS A 237 -5.32 -1.65 0.42
CA CYS A 237 -3.90 -1.93 0.62
C CYS A 237 -3.03 -0.71 0.33
N TRP A 238 -1.82 -0.71 0.90
CA TRP A 238 -0.79 0.26 0.56
C TRP A 238 -0.38 0.10 -0.90
N GLU A 239 -0.35 1.18 -1.66
CA GLU A 239 0.01 1.17 -3.08
C GLU A 239 1.50 1.49 -3.25
N TRP A 240 2.27 0.55 -3.83
CA TRP A 240 3.67 0.82 -4.19
C TRP A 240 3.80 1.96 -5.21
N THR A 241 4.74 2.86 -4.97
CA THR A 241 5.14 3.90 -5.92
C THR A 241 6.54 3.64 -6.45
N SER A 242 6.91 4.26 -7.56
CA SER A 242 8.28 4.28 -8.11
C SER A 242 9.22 5.25 -7.39
N SER A 243 8.78 5.89 -6.31
CA SER A 243 9.53 6.94 -5.62
C SER A 243 10.33 6.39 -4.45
N ALA A 244 11.64 6.62 -4.50
CA ALA A 244 12.52 6.36 -3.36
C ALA A 244 12.12 7.25 -2.17
N TYR A 245 12.15 6.70 -0.96
CA TYR A 245 11.90 7.47 0.24
C TYR A 245 13.06 8.45 0.50
N GLN A 246 12.87 9.69 0.08
CA GLN A 246 13.83 10.78 0.17
C GLN A 246 13.24 11.98 0.92
N PRO A 247 14.09 12.83 1.54
CA PRO A 247 13.62 14.07 2.16
C PRO A 247 13.03 15.00 1.09
N TYR A 248 11.90 15.62 1.40
CA TYR A 248 11.41 16.74 0.59
C TYR A 248 12.36 17.93 0.68
N PRO A 249 12.43 18.80 -0.35
CA PRO A 249 13.22 20.02 -0.31
C PRO A 249 12.89 20.86 0.92
N GLY A 250 13.89 21.12 1.77
CA GLY A 250 13.70 21.89 3.01
C GLY A 250 13.25 21.07 4.22
N PHE A 251 13.14 19.73 4.10
CA PHE A 251 12.95 18.83 5.24
C PHE A 251 14.01 19.08 6.32
N LYS A 252 13.56 19.11 7.58
CA LYS A 252 14.40 19.28 8.76
C LYS A 252 13.96 18.30 9.83
N ILE A 253 14.93 17.65 10.47
CA ILE A 253 14.68 16.82 11.65
C ILE A 253 14.48 17.70 12.88
N ALA A 254 13.63 17.25 13.80
CA ALA A 254 13.52 17.83 15.13
C ALA A 254 14.78 17.56 15.96
N ASP A 255 15.02 18.38 16.98
CA ASP A 255 16.13 18.14 17.92
C ASP A 255 15.83 16.93 18.83
N GLY A 256 16.88 16.21 19.24
CA GLY A 256 16.78 15.08 20.17
C GLY A 256 16.23 13.80 19.55
N ALA A 257 15.73 12.89 20.40
CA ALA A 257 15.35 11.54 19.99
C ALA A 257 14.18 11.49 18.99
N ILE A 258 13.26 12.48 19.02
CA ILE A 258 12.15 12.58 18.07
C ILE A 258 12.68 12.81 16.64
N GLY A 259 13.81 13.49 16.47
CA GLY A 259 14.43 13.68 15.16
C GLY A 259 14.89 12.39 14.47
N GLU A 260 15.01 11.30 15.21
CA GLU A 260 15.35 10.00 14.65
C GLU A 260 14.17 9.25 14.03
N TYR A 261 12.93 9.76 14.16
CA TYR A 261 11.72 9.03 13.79
C TYR A 261 11.72 8.63 12.31
N ASN A 262 12.00 9.57 11.40
CA ASN A 262 11.87 9.38 9.96
C ASN A 262 13.17 9.60 9.18
N GLY A 263 13.90 10.68 9.46
CA GLY A 263 15.01 11.13 8.61
C GLY A 263 16.13 10.10 8.41
N LYS A 264 16.45 9.30 9.44
CA LYS A 264 17.52 8.28 9.35
C LYS A 264 17.18 7.10 8.41
N PHE A 265 15.92 6.97 8.01
CA PHE A 265 15.42 5.89 7.16
C PHE A 265 15.31 6.26 5.68
N MET A 266 15.63 7.50 5.31
CA MET A 266 15.54 8.03 3.94
C MET A 266 16.68 7.53 3.01
N SER A 267 16.88 6.22 2.97
CA SER A 267 17.87 5.54 2.13
C SER A 267 17.46 4.08 1.90
N GLY A 268 17.51 3.62 0.65
CA GLY A 268 17.28 2.21 0.29
C GLY A 268 15.85 1.70 0.50
N GLN A 269 14.86 2.59 0.56
CA GLN A 269 13.44 2.29 0.74
C GLN A 269 12.58 2.97 -0.34
N GLN A 270 11.40 2.41 -0.59
CA GLN A 270 10.43 2.93 -1.55
C GLN A 270 9.16 3.36 -0.81
N VAL A 271 8.48 4.37 -1.36
CA VAL A 271 7.29 4.97 -0.77
C VAL A 271 6.05 4.18 -1.16
N LEU A 272 5.13 4.02 -0.20
CA LEU A 272 3.76 3.54 -0.42
C LEU A 272 2.73 4.56 0.06
N ARG A 273 1.55 4.56 -0.57
CA ARG A 273 0.47 5.53 -0.30
C ARG A 273 -0.89 4.85 -0.09
N GLY A 274 -1.88 5.60 0.38
CA GLY A 274 -3.28 5.16 0.50
C GLY A 274 -3.72 4.65 1.87
N GLY A 275 -2.87 3.90 2.58
CA GLY A 275 -3.33 3.10 3.72
C GLY A 275 -4.00 1.81 3.26
N GLY A 276 -4.23 0.85 4.17
CA GLY A 276 -4.86 -0.43 3.82
C GLY A 276 -5.90 -0.90 4.83
N ALA A 277 -6.44 -2.11 4.61
CA ALA A 277 -7.43 -2.74 5.46
C ALA A 277 -6.96 -2.99 6.91
N LEU A 278 -5.67 -2.86 7.19
CA LEU A 278 -5.07 -2.97 8.53
C LEU A 278 -4.65 -1.62 9.12
N THR A 279 -4.79 -0.53 8.37
CA THR A 279 -4.50 0.82 8.83
C THR A 279 -5.68 1.36 9.65
N PRO A 280 -5.46 1.91 10.86
CA PRO A 280 -6.53 2.52 11.65
C PRO A 280 -7.29 3.63 10.91
N PRO A 281 -8.63 3.69 11.02
CA PRO A 281 -9.43 4.75 10.42
C PRO A 281 -8.99 6.13 10.91
N GLY A 282 -8.77 7.06 9.97
CA GLY A 282 -8.30 8.43 10.27
C GLY A 282 -6.77 8.58 10.37
N HIS A 283 -6.01 7.49 10.34
CA HIS A 283 -4.53 7.53 10.38
C HIS A 283 -3.90 7.89 9.03
N THR A 284 -4.55 7.60 7.91
CA THR A 284 -4.04 7.95 6.58
C THR A 284 -4.37 9.39 6.19
N ARG A 285 -3.59 9.95 5.27
CA ARG A 285 -3.73 11.28 4.68
C ARG A 285 -3.37 11.21 3.20
N SER A 286 -3.84 12.16 2.40
CA SER A 286 -3.35 12.31 1.03
C SER A 286 -1.84 12.52 1.00
N THR A 287 -1.23 13.12 2.02
CA THR A 287 0.23 13.36 2.17
C THR A 287 0.99 12.26 2.92
N TYR A 288 0.32 11.23 3.45
CA TYR A 288 0.97 10.20 4.28
C TYR A 288 1.98 9.37 3.49
N ARG A 289 3.25 9.36 3.92
CA ARG A 289 4.31 8.58 3.27
C ARG A 289 4.69 7.36 4.11
N ASN A 290 4.15 6.20 3.75
CA ASN A 290 4.67 4.94 4.29
C ASN A 290 5.92 4.54 3.48
N PHE A 291 6.80 3.74 4.08
CA PHE A 291 8.03 3.33 3.42
C PHE A 291 8.51 1.97 3.91
N PHE A 292 8.98 1.15 2.98
CA PHE A 292 9.60 -0.13 3.26
C PHE A 292 10.75 -0.41 2.30
N HIS A 293 11.62 -1.35 2.68
CA HIS A 293 12.62 -1.86 1.75
C HIS A 293 11.94 -2.56 0.56
N PRO A 294 12.52 -2.45 -0.66
CA PRO A 294 11.88 -2.95 -1.87
C PRO A 294 11.56 -4.46 -1.88
N HIS A 295 12.26 -5.25 -1.09
CA HIS A 295 12.11 -6.71 -1.01
C HIS A 295 11.09 -7.16 0.04
N THR A 296 10.60 -6.25 0.87
CA THR A 296 9.68 -6.59 1.96
C THR A 296 8.28 -6.87 1.40
N ARG A 297 7.65 -7.96 1.86
CA ARG A 297 6.37 -8.48 1.33
C ARG A 297 5.28 -8.68 2.40
N TRP A 298 5.67 -8.72 3.67
CA TRP A 298 4.77 -9.12 4.75
C TRP A 298 3.67 -8.10 5.05
N HIS A 299 3.95 -6.80 4.84
CA HIS A 299 2.96 -5.73 4.94
C HIS A 299 1.88 -5.83 3.86
N LEU A 300 0.71 -5.21 4.10
CA LEU A 300 -0.43 -5.28 3.19
C LEU A 300 -0.25 -4.31 2.01
N ALA A 301 0.71 -4.63 1.12
CA ALA A 301 1.02 -3.86 -0.08
C ALA A 301 0.40 -4.49 -1.33
N GLY A 302 -0.21 -3.67 -2.18
CA GLY A 302 -0.67 -4.02 -3.52
C GLY A 302 -0.16 -3.05 -4.58
N VAL A 303 -0.85 -3.01 -5.72
CA VAL A 303 -0.39 -2.31 -6.93
C VAL A 303 -1.52 -1.54 -7.58
N ARG A 304 -1.26 -0.27 -7.89
CA ARG A 304 -2.00 0.51 -8.87
C ARG A 304 -1.08 0.84 -10.03
N LEU A 305 -1.56 0.64 -11.25
CA LEU A 305 -0.77 0.95 -12.45
C LEU A 305 -0.89 2.42 -12.82
N ALA A 306 0.18 2.93 -13.43
CA ALA A 306 0.23 4.23 -14.08
C ALA A 306 0.72 4.08 -15.52
N ALA A 307 0.34 5.02 -16.38
CA ALA A 307 0.79 5.12 -17.76
C ALA A 307 1.04 6.59 -18.12
N ASP A 308 1.97 6.82 -19.05
CA ASP A 308 2.18 8.16 -19.60
C ASP A 308 1.09 8.47 -20.63
N GLN A 309 0.58 9.71 -20.63
CA GLN A 309 -0.27 10.14 -21.74
C GLN A 309 0.59 10.48 -22.96
N PRO A 310 0.16 10.12 -24.18
CA PRO A 310 0.84 10.56 -25.38
C PRO A 310 0.83 12.10 -25.44
N ALA A 311 2.00 12.67 -25.74
CA ALA A 311 2.21 14.11 -25.86
C ALA A 311 1.47 14.74 -27.06
#